data_AF-A0A923QAJ0-F1
#
_entry.id   AF-A0A923QAJ0-F1
#
_cell.length_a   1.000
_cell.length_b   1.000
_cell.length_c   1.000
_cell.angle_alpha   90.00
_cell.angle_beta   90.00
_cell.angle_gamma   90.00
#
_symmetry.space_group_name_H-M   'P 1'
#
loop_
_entity.id
_entity.type
_entity.pdbx_description
1 polymer ?
#
loop_
_entity_poly.entity_id
_entity_poly.type
_entity_poly.pdbx_seq_one_letter_code
_entity_poly.pdbx_strand_id
1 'polypeptide(L)'
;MTALTDLLIAWLPKQRWFGGKGRDISTVDILREHLLLQTDEVTARLLLVRASHEDGGSDVYQVLLGSRPGAVPELLLHALIGTADGIAYYDAAYDHDAVDVLLQRLSTG
;
A
#
# COMPACT_ATOMS: atom_id res chain seq x y z
N MET A 1 -2.82 13.43 -3.34
CA MET A 1 -2.87 12.41 -2.27
C MET A 1 -4.19 11.64 -2.25
N THR A 2 -5.31 12.28 -2.60
CA THR A 2 -6.67 11.69 -2.61
C THR A 2 -6.79 10.41 -3.43
N ALA A 3 -6.16 10.34 -4.61
CA ALA A 3 -6.31 9.17 -5.48
C ALA A 3 -5.78 7.87 -4.84
N LEU A 4 -4.63 7.89 -4.15
CA LEU A 4 -4.11 6.70 -3.47
C LEU A 4 -4.98 6.29 -2.28
N THR A 5 -5.45 7.25 -1.48
CA THR A 5 -6.32 6.94 -0.33
C THR A 5 -7.64 6.32 -0.79
N ASP A 6 -8.19 6.78 -1.91
CA ASP A 6 -9.41 6.20 -2.51
C ASP A 6 -9.17 4.76 -2.99
N LEU A 7 -8.02 4.49 -3.61
CA LEU A 7 -7.63 3.13 -3.98
C LEU A 7 -7.49 2.22 -2.75
N LEU A 8 -6.91 2.73 -1.66
CA LEU A 8 -6.76 1.99 -0.41
C LEU A 8 -8.10 1.71 0.28
N ILE A 9 -9.06 2.64 0.22
CA ILE A 9 -10.44 2.42 0.70
C ILE A 9 -11.05 1.20 -0.01
N ALA A 10 -10.90 1.10 -1.33
CA ALA A 10 -11.45 -0.01 -2.11
C ALA A 10 -10.65 -1.32 -1.98
N TRP A 11 -9.35 -1.24 -1.67
CA TRP A 11 -8.45 -2.40 -1.64
C TRP A 11 -8.35 -3.06 -0.25
N LEU A 12 -8.31 -2.29 0.83
CA LEU A 12 -8.13 -2.81 2.20
C LEU A 12 -9.19 -3.87 2.58
N PRO A 13 -10.50 -3.67 2.35
CA PRO A 13 -11.52 -4.66 2.74
C PRO A 13 -11.41 -6.01 2.02
N LYS A 14 -10.71 -6.05 0.87
CA LYS A 14 -10.50 -7.28 0.08
C LYS A 14 -9.39 -8.16 0.65
N GLN A 15 -8.60 -7.65 1.59
CA GLN A 15 -7.44 -8.36 2.14
C GLN A 15 -7.86 -9.35 3.22
N ARG A 16 -7.26 -10.55 3.19
CA ARG A 16 -7.57 -11.61 4.17
C ARG A 16 -7.26 -11.20 5.61
N TRP A 17 -6.25 -10.34 5.80
CA TRP A 17 -5.78 -9.84 7.09
C TRP A 17 -6.52 -8.60 7.58
N PHE A 18 -7.46 -8.04 6.80
CA PHE A 18 -8.25 -6.89 7.22
C PHE A 18 -9.17 -7.25 8.40
N GLY A 19 -9.01 -6.51 9.51
CA GLY A 19 -9.75 -6.73 10.76
C GLY A 19 -11.13 -6.08 10.79
N GLY A 20 -11.44 -5.21 9.84
CA GLY A 20 -12.69 -4.44 9.75
C GLY A 20 -13.86 -5.16 9.08
N LYS A 21 -13.92 -6.50 9.10
CA LYS A 21 -14.95 -7.24 8.34
C LYS A 21 -16.37 -6.80 8.74
N GLY A 22 -17.18 -6.49 7.72
CA GLY A 22 -18.54 -6.00 7.90
C GLY A 22 -18.66 -4.52 8.28
N ARG A 23 -17.54 -3.77 8.28
CA ARG A 23 -17.51 -2.32 8.48
C ARG A 23 -16.97 -1.65 7.22
N ASP A 24 -17.69 -0.65 6.75
CA ASP A 24 -17.28 0.16 5.60
C ASP A 24 -16.30 1.25 6.04
N ILE A 25 -15.25 1.44 5.23
CA ILE A 25 -14.22 2.46 5.45
C ILE A 25 -14.72 3.79 4.89
N SER A 26 -14.84 4.80 5.74
CA SER A 26 -15.24 6.16 5.35
C SER A 26 -14.06 6.99 4.86
N THR A 27 -12.90 6.86 5.51
CA THR A 27 -11.67 7.56 5.12
C THR A 27 -10.42 6.70 5.34
N VAL A 28 -9.40 6.97 4.54
CA VAL A 28 -8.03 6.48 4.78
C VAL A 28 -7.07 7.66 4.90
N ASP A 29 -6.31 7.69 5.99
CA ASP A 29 -5.27 8.69 6.23
C ASP A 29 -3.89 8.02 6.25
N ILE A 30 -2.92 8.59 5.54
CA ILE A 30 -1.51 8.18 5.65
C ILE A 30 -0.91 8.88 6.86
N LEU A 31 -0.70 8.13 7.95
CA LEU A 31 -0.16 8.65 9.20
C LEU A 31 1.36 8.84 9.13
N ARG A 32 2.05 7.90 8.47
CA ARG A 32 3.50 7.90 8.28
C ARG A 32 3.84 7.27 6.93
N GLU A 33 4.95 7.72 6.38
CA GLU A 33 5.52 7.24 5.13
C GLU A 33 7.04 7.17 5.29
N HIS A 34 7.62 6.02 4.98
CA HIS A 34 9.06 5.81 5.00
C HIS A 34 9.53 5.29 3.64
N LEU A 35 10.42 6.04 2.99
CA LEU A 35 11.00 5.63 1.72
C LEU A 35 12.00 4.49 1.91
N LEU A 36 11.79 3.37 1.21
CA LEU A 36 12.67 2.20 1.23
C LEU A 36 13.59 2.17 0.00
N LEU A 37 13.01 2.34 -1.18
CA LEU A 37 13.68 2.29 -2.47
C LEU A 37 13.10 3.36 -3.39
N GLN A 38 13.97 4.02 -4.16
CA GLN A 38 13.57 4.89 -5.26
C GLN A 38 14.53 4.71 -6.43
N THR A 39 13.97 4.32 -7.58
CA THR A 39 14.63 4.29 -8.89
C THR A 39 13.76 5.04 -9.90
N ASP A 40 14.21 5.14 -11.14
CA ASP A 40 13.40 5.74 -12.22
C ASP A 40 12.16 4.90 -12.56
N GLU A 41 12.17 3.61 -12.23
CA GLU A 41 11.11 2.67 -12.57
C GLU A 41 10.18 2.36 -11.40
N VAL A 42 10.70 2.34 -10.17
CA VAL A 42 9.96 1.87 -8.98
C VAL A 42 10.28 2.74 -7.77
N THR A 43 9.24 3.04 -7.00
CA THR A 43 9.35 3.62 -5.66
C THR A 43 8.62 2.71 -4.67
N ALA A 44 9.34 2.24 -3.65
CA ALA A 44 8.78 1.43 -2.56
C ALA A 44 8.80 2.20 -1.23
N ARG A 45 7.67 2.20 -0.54
CA ARG A 45 7.45 2.95 0.70
C ARG A 45 6.74 2.09 1.74
N LEU A 46 7.16 2.19 2.99
CA LEU A 46 6.42 1.63 4.12
C LEU A 46 5.45 2.68 4.64
N LEU A 47 4.15 2.42 4.48
CA LEU A 47 3.10 3.30 4.94
C LEU A 47 2.50 2.80 6.25
N LEU A 48 2.18 3.73 7.15
CA LEU A 48 1.25 3.50 8.24
C LEU A 48 -0.06 4.20 7.88
N VAL A 49 -1.13 3.44 7.69
CA VAL A 49 -2.43 3.96 7.24
C VAL A 49 -3.48 3.78 8.34
N ARG A 50 -4.29 4.79 8.57
CA ARG A 50 -5.50 4.69 9.40
C ARG A 50 -6.70 4.50 8.48
N ALA A 51 -7.47 3.45 8.69
CA ALA A 51 -8.79 3.28 8.10
C ALA A 51 -9.83 3.65 9.15
N SER A 52 -10.57 4.73 8.92
CA SER A 52 -11.70 5.14 9.75
C SER A 52 -12.98 4.52 9.20
N HIS A 53 -13.84 4.02 10.07
CA HIS A 53 -15.09 3.35 9.71
C HIS A 53 -16.28 4.29 9.92
N GLU A 54 -17.41 4.01 9.25
CA GLU A 54 -18.63 4.81 9.41
C GLU A 54 -19.22 4.75 10.83
N ASP A 55 -18.95 3.68 11.57
CA ASP A 55 -19.41 3.48 12.96
C ASP A 55 -18.59 4.28 14.00
N GLY A 56 -17.61 5.08 13.55
CA GLY A 56 -16.73 5.89 14.39
C GLY A 56 -15.49 5.16 14.90
N GLY A 57 -15.34 3.87 14.62
CA GLY A 57 -14.12 3.12 14.90
C GLY A 57 -12.98 3.44 13.92
N SER A 58 -11.75 3.07 14.26
CA SER A 58 -10.64 3.05 13.30
C SER A 58 -9.65 1.94 13.58
N ASP A 59 -8.99 1.46 12.53
CA ASP A 59 -7.90 0.49 12.60
C ASP A 59 -6.66 1.08 11.91
N VAL A 60 -5.47 0.67 12.36
CA VAL A 60 -4.19 1.12 11.78
C VAL A 60 -3.49 -0.09 11.17
N TYR A 61 -3.05 0.06 9.91
CA TYR A 61 -2.37 -0.97 9.14
C TYR A 61 -1.02 -0.48 8.65
N GLN A 62 -0.06 -1.41 8.56
CA GLN A 62 1.18 -1.18 7.83
C GLN A 62 1.05 -1.74 6.42
N VAL A 63 1.35 -0.93 5.40
CA VAL A 63 1.27 -1.32 3.98
C VAL A 63 2.62 -1.06 3.33
N LEU A 64 3.22 -2.10 2.75
CA LEU A 64 4.39 -1.96 1.90
C LEU A 64 3.90 -1.59 0.49
N LEU A 65 4.00 -0.32 0.14
CA LEU A 65 3.45 0.23 -1.10
C LEU A 65 4.54 0.33 -2.17
N GLY A 66 4.34 -0.37 -3.28
CA GLY A 66 5.06 -0.15 -4.53
C GLY A 66 4.31 0.85 -5.41
N SER A 67 5.06 1.69 -6.13
CA SER A 67 4.52 2.58 -7.15
C SER A 67 5.46 2.69 -8.34
N ARG A 68 4.90 2.70 -9.54
CA ARG A 68 5.67 2.83 -10.80
C ARG A 68 4.86 3.50 -11.91
N PRO A 69 5.49 4.18 -12.86
CA PRO A 69 4.81 4.64 -14.07
C PRO A 69 4.29 3.46 -14.92
N GLY A 70 3.13 3.64 -15.53
CA GLY A 70 2.53 2.66 -16.45
C GLY A 70 1.96 1.44 -15.74
N ALA A 71 2.13 0.26 -16.34
CA ALA A 71 1.61 -1.00 -15.81
C ALA A 71 2.63 -1.71 -14.90
N VAL A 72 2.13 -2.53 -13.98
CA VAL A 72 2.97 -3.47 -13.23
C VAL A 72 3.36 -4.67 -14.11
N PRO A 73 4.52 -5.32 -13.83
CA PRO A 73 4.87 -6.59 -14.45
C PRO A 73 3.77 -7.64 -14.22
N GLU A 74 3.63 -8.59 -15.15
CA GLU A 74 2.57 -9.62 -15.10
C GLU A 74 2.56 -10.38 -13.76
N LEU A 75 3.74 -10.69 -13.24
CA LEU A 75 3.92 -11.37 -11.95
C LEU A 75 3.34 -10.61 -10.75
N LEU A 76 3.15 -9.28 -10.85
CA LEU A 76 2.62 -8.42 -9.79
C LEU A 76 1.16 -7.99 -10.04
N LEU A 77 0.52 -8.43 -11.13
CA LEU A 77 -0.87 -8.05 -11.43
C LEU A 77 -1.84 -8.45 -10.30
N HIS A 78 -1.61 -9.60 -9.67
CA HIS A 78 -2.41 -10.06 -8.54
C HIS A 78 -2.29 -9.19 -7.28
N ALA A 79 -1.21 -8.40 -7.19
CA ALA A 79 -0.92 -7.49 -6.09
C ALA A 79 -1.33 -6.04 -6.41
N LEU A 80 -1.91 -5.77 -7.60
CA LEU A 80 -2.33 -4.43 -8.00
C LEU A 80 -3.40 -3.89 -7.05
N ILE A 81 -3.12 -2.73 -6.47
CA ILE A 81 -4.06 -1.95 -5.67
C ILE A 81 -4.93 -1.12 -6.61
N GLY A 82 -4.30 -0.48 -7.61
CA GLY A 82 -4.98 0.24 -8.67
C GLY A 82 -4.05 1.20 -9.40
N THR A 83 -4.62 2.00 -10.29
CA THR A 83 -3.89 3.01 -11.07
C THR A 83 -4.51 4.39 -10.88
N ALA A 84 -3.66 5.41 -10.79
CA ALA A 84 -4.07 6.81 -10.76
C ALA A 84 -2.99 7.68 -11.39
N ASP A 85 -3.40 8.66 -12.19
CA ASP A 85 -2.50 9.63 -12.84
C ASP A 85 -1.33 8.99 -13.61
N GLY A 86 -1.58 7.84 -14.25
CA GLY A 86 -0.55 7.09 -14.99
C GLY A 86 0.44 6.31 -14.12
N ILE A 87 0.24 6.27 -12.81
CA ILE A 87 1.01 5.50 -11.84
C ILE A 87 0.22 4.27 -11.42
N ALA A 88 0.84 3.09 -11.46
CA ALA A 88 0.32 1.89 -10.82
C ALA A 88 0.82 1.78 -9.39
N TYR A 89 -0.10 1.48 -8.48
CA TYR A 89 0.13 1.20 -7.07
C TYR A 89 -0.14 -0.28 -6.79
N TYR A 90 0.75 -0.94 -6.07
CA TYR A 90 0.66 -2.37 -5.79
C TYR A 90 1.17 -2.70 -4.38
N ASP A 91 0.73 -3.83 -3.85
CA ASP A 91 1.25 -4.40 -2.61
C ASP A 91 2.65 -4.95 -2.85
N ALA A 92 3.66 -4.19 -2.44
CA ALA A 92 5.06 -4.54 -2.61
C ALA A 92 5.53 -5.61 -1.62
N ALA A 93 4.65 -6.16 -0.76
CA ALA A 93 4.95 -7.41 -0.06
C ALA A 93 5.11 -8.61 -1.02
N TYR A 94 4.58 -8.51 -2.24
CA TYR A 94 4.77 -9.52 -3.31
C TYR A 94 5.94 -9.20 -4.26
N ASP A 95 6.65 -8.09 -4.03
CA ASP A 95 7.79 -7.65 -4.84
C ASP A 95 9.09 -8.00 -4.13
N HIS A 96 9.81 -8.99 -4.68
CA HIS A 96 11.04 -9.51 -4.09
C HIS A 96 12.11 -8.44 -3.89
N ASP A 97 12.27 -7.51 -4.83
CA ASP A 97 13.30 -6.49 -4.74
C ASP A 97 12.98 -5.50 -3.60
N ALA A 98 11.70 -5.14 -3.45
CA ALA A 98 11.26 -4.27 -2.37
C ALA A 98 11.39 -4.95 -0.99
N VAL A 99 11.05 -6.23 -0.89
CA VAL A 99 11.19 -7.03 0.35
C VAL A 99 12.66 -7.20 0.72
N ASP A 100 13.55 -7.46 -0.25
CA ASP A 100 14.98 -7.59 0.00
C ASP A 100 15.58 -6.30 0.56
N VAL A 101 15.19 -5.13 0.02
CA VAL A 101 15.61 -3.83 0.57
C VAL A 101 15.10 -3.63 2.00
N LEU A 102 13.85 -4.01 2.29
CA LEU A 102 13.31 -3.94 3.65
C LEU A 102 14.11 -4.82 4.62
N LEU A 103 14.41 -6.06 4.24
CA LEU A 103 15.18 -7.00 5.06
C LEU A 103 16.62 -6.50 5.29
N GLN A 104 17.26 -5.93 4.28
CA GLN A 104 18.58 -5.31 4.42
C GLN A 104 18.56 -4.19 5.46
N ARG A 105 17.57 -3.29 5.40
CA ARG A 105 17.43 -2.22 6.41
C ARG A 105 17.20 -2.75 7.82
N LEU A 106 16.39 -3.80 7.97
CA LEU A 106 16.20 -4.45 9.28
C LEU A 106 17.49 -5.09 9.81
N SER A 107 18.35 -5.60 8.91
CA SER A 107 19.61 -6.24 9.31
C SER A 107 20.67 -5.25 9.82
N THR A 108 20.59 -3.97 9.44
CA THR A 108 21.58 -2.95 9.78
C THR A 108 21.22 -2.08 10.99
N GLY A 109 19.98 -2.17 11.48
CA GLY A 109 19.43 -1.26 12.50
C GLY A 109 19.24 0.16 11.98
#